data_AF-A0A961L7D8-F1
#
_entry.id   AF-A0A961L7D8-F1
#
_cell.length_a   1.000
_cell.length_b   1.000
_cell.length_c   1.000
_cell.angle_alpha   90.00
_cell.angle_beta   90.00
_cell.angle_gamma   90.00
#
_symmetry.space_group_name_H-M   'P 1'
#
loop_
_entity.id
_entity.type
_entity.pdbx_description
1 polymer ?
#
loop_
_entity_poly.entity_id
_entity_poly.type
_entity_poly.pdbx_seq_one_letter_code
_entity_poly.pdbx_strand_id
1 'polypeptide(L)'
;GALVLKYGAQAAEVRRDAGKDTGTVRFADGDITVVADLPKRIAWDQEKLGQMVERIRAAGDDVGEYVEVSFKIAERSYAAWPRAIREGFEPARTVRPGQLTIELLADRVSE
;
A
#
# COMPACT_ATOMS: atom_id res chain seq x y z
N GLY A 1 -9.56 4.22 -15.38
CA GLY A 1 -9.18 4.33 -16.81
C GLY A 1 -10.41 4.14 -17.68
N ALA A 2 -10.42 4.70 -18.90
CA ALA A 2 -11.61 4.70 -19.77
C ALA A 2 -12.17 3.28 -20.06
N LEU A 3 -11.31 2.26 -20.21
CA LEU A 3 -11.74 0.87 -20.43
C LEU A 3 -12.49 0.27 -19.22
N VAL A 4 -12.14 0.67 -18.00
CA VAL A 4 -12.84 0.21 -16.78
C VAL A 4 -14.25 0.81 -16.73
N LEU A 5 -14.42 2.05 -17.18
CA LEU A 5 -15.74 2.68 -17.27
C LEU A 5 -16.65 1.97 -18.29
N LYS A 6 -16.09 1.53 -19.43
CA LYS A 6 -16.86 0.81 -20.47
C LYS A 6 -17.19 -0.63 -20.08
N TYR A 7 -16.21 -1.39 -19.59
CA TYR A 7 -16.33 -2.86 -19.46
C TYR A 7 -16.46 -3.37 -18.02
N GLY A 8 -16.31 -2.51 -17.01
CA GLY A 8 -16.24 -2.93 -15.61
C GLY A 8 -17.48 -3.69 -15.12
N ALA A 9 -18.67 -3.18 -15.45
CA ALA A 9 -19.93 -3.80 -15.06
C ALA A 9 -20.13 -5.18 -15.72
N GLN A 10 -19.95 -5.26 -17.05
CA GLN A 10 -20.04 -6.52 -17.79
C GLN A 10 -19.00 -7.55 -17.32
N ALA A 11 -17.76 -7.11 -17.10
CA ALA A 11 -16.73 -7.97 -16.54
C ALA A 11 -17.07 -8.50 -15.14
N ALA A 12 -17.76 -7.71 -14.30
CA ALA A 12 -18.23 -8.15 -13.00
C ALA A 12 -19.38 -9.15 -13.11
N GLU A 13 -20.31 -8.96 -14.03
CA GLU A 13 -21.41 -9.89 -14.31
C GLU A 13 -20.91 -11.23 -14.83
N VAL A 14 -20.10 -11.24 -15.89
CA VAL A 14 -19.49 -12.47 -16.43
C VAL A 14 -18.69 -13.22 -15.35
N ARG A 15 -18.07 -12.50 -14.41
CA ARG A 15 -17.34 -13.11 -13.29
C ARG A 15 -18.29 -13.74 -12.26
N ARG A 16 -19.39 -13.07 -11.90
CA ARG A 16 -20.42 -13.60 -11.00
C ARG A 16 -21.12 -14.84 -11.60
N ASP A 17 -21.44 -14.80 -12.89
CA ASP A 17 -22.07 -15.93 -13.59
C ASP A 17 -21.13 -17.15 -13.66
N ALA A 18 -19.82 -16.90 -13.74
CA ALA A 18 -18.80 -17.92 -13.63
C ALA A 18 -18.53 -18.40 -12.18
N GLY A 19 -19.28 -17.90 -11.19
CA GLY A 19 -19.11 -18.25 -9.77
C GLY A 19 -17.80 -17.74 -9.15
N LYS A 20 -17.26 -16.63 -9.67
CA LYS A 20 -15.97 -16.07 -9.26
C LYS A 20 -16.15 -14.67 -8.65
N ASP A 21 -15.36 -14.39 -7.61
CA ASP A 21 -15.24 -13.03 -7.05
C ASP A 21 -14.02 -12.28 -7.60
N THR A 22 -12.99 -13.03 -8.02
CA THR A 22 -11.72 -12.51 -8.56
C THR A 22 -11.28 -13.36 -9.76
N GLY A 23 -10.22 -12.94 -10.43
CA GLY A 23 -9.62 -13.62 -11.57
C GLY A 23 -10.06 -13.06 -12.91
N THR A 24 -9.48 -13.64 -13.96
CA THR A 24 -9.66 -13.21 -15.34
C THR A 24 -10.96 -13.76 -15.94
N VAL A 25 -11.71 -12.91 -16.63
CA VAL A 25 -12.83 -13.30 -17.49
C VAL A 25 -12.58 -12.83 -18.92
N ARG A 26 -13.18 -13.55 -19.88
CA ARG A 26 -13.11 -13.22 -21.31
C ARG A 26 -14.52 -13.18 -21.88
N PHE A 27 -14.82 -12.16 -22.66
CA PHE A 27 -16.10 -12.03 -23.37
C PHE A 27 -15.90 -11.23 -24.67
N ALA A 28 -16.80 -11.42 -25.62
CA ALA A 28 -16.76 -10.72 -26.90
C ALA A 28 -17.45 -9.35 -26.82
N ASP A 29 -16.93 -8.37 -27.57
CA ASP A 29 -17.60 -7.11 -27.92
C ASP A 29 -17.42 -6.92 -29.44
N GLY A 30 -18.36 -7.44 -30.25
CA GLY A 30 -18.19 -7.52 -31.71
C GLY A 30 -16.99 -8.38 -32.10
N ASP A 31 -16.07 -7.83 -32.88
CA ASP A 31 -14.88 -8.53 -33.39
C ASP A 31 -13.71 -8.57 -32.39
N ILE A 32 -13.87 -8.00 -31.19
CA ILE A 32 -12.82 -7.99 -30.16
C ILE A 32 -13.15 -8.94 -29.00
N THR A 33 -12.11 -9.57 -28.46
CA THR A 33 -12.20 -10.27 -27.18
C THR A 33 -11.71 -9.35 -26.07
N VAL A 34 -12.60 -9.02 -25.14
CA VAL A 34 -12.27 -8.29 -23.92
C VAL A 34 -11.74 -9.27 -22.88
N VAL A 35 -10.53 -9.01 -22.39
CA VAL A 35 -9.91 -9.77 -21.28
C VAL A 35 -9.88 -8.86 -20.07
N ALA A 36 -10.72 -9.16 -19.07
CA ALA A 36 -10.82 -8.37 -17.86
C ALA A 36 -10.21 -9.13 -16.68
N ASP A 37 -9.03 -8.70 -16.23
CA ASP A 37 -8.37 -9.25 -15.06
C ASP A 37 -8.75 -8.48 -13.78
N LEU A 38 -9.10 -9.24 -12.73
CA LEU A 38 -9.32 -8.70 -11.40
C LEU A 38 -8.48 -9.53 -10.41
N PRO A 39 -7.25 -9.14 -10.12
CA PRO A 39 -6.37 -9.94 -9.29
C PRO A 39 -6.91 -10.01 -7.86
N LYS A 40 -6.73 -11.16 -7.20
CA LYS A 40 -7.01 -11.29 -5.77
C LYS A 40 -6.08 -10.36 -5.00
N ARG A 41 -6.65 -9.54 -4.12
CA ARG A 41 -5.89 -8.74 -3.15
C ARG A 41 -6.10 -9.33 -1.77
N ILE A 42 -5.00 -9.65 -1.10
CA ILE A 42 -5.02 -10.04 0.31
C ILE A 42 -4.83 -8.77 1.12
N ALA A 43 -5.81 -8.46 1.96
CA ALA A 43 -5.71 -7.40 2.94
C ALA A 43 -5.65 -8.05 4.33
N TRP A 44 -4.72 -7.60 5.16
CA TRP A 44 -4.57 -8.07 6.52
C TRP A 44 -5.07 -7.02 7.50
N ASP A 45 -5.94 -7.45 8.42
CA ASP A 45 -6.40 -6.64 9.54
C ASP A 45 -5.25 -6.45 10.53
N GLN A 46 -4.66 -5.26 10.53
CA GLN A 46 -3.45 -4.97 11.30
C GLN A 46 -3.69 -5.04 12.81
N GLU A 47 -4.90 -4.72 13.28
CA GLU A 47 -5.24 -4.81 14.68
C GLU A 47 -5.24 -6.28 15.13
N LYS A 48 -5.88 -7.15 14.34
CA LYS A 48 -5.88 -8.60 14.61
C LYS A 48 -4.48 -9.21 14.53
N LEU A 49 -3.66 -8.77 13.58
CA LEU A 49 -2.26 -9.19 13.50
C LEU A 49 -1.47 -8.78 14.75
N GLY A 50 -1.64 -7.54 15.21
CA GLY A 50 -1.01 -7.09 16.46
C GLY A 50 -1.40 -7.95 17.66
N GLN A 51 -2.70 -8.25 17.81
CA GLN A 51 -3.18 -9.14 18.87
C GLN A 51 -2.60 -10.56 18.76
N MET A 52 -2.39 -11.07 17.54
CA MET A 52 -1.77 -12.38 17.34
C MET A 52 -0.29 -12.37 17.75
N VAL A 53 0.44 -11.33 17.39
CA VAL A 53 1.84 -11.15 17.80
C VAL A 53 1.97 -11.16 19.32
N GLU A 54 1.12 -10.44 20.03
CA GLU A 54 1.14 -10.44 21.51
C GLU A 54 0.84 -11.82 22.11
N ARG A 55 -0.08 -12.59 21.50
CA ARG A 55 -0.37 -13.96 21.94
C ARG A 55 0.83 -14.89 21.75
N ILE A 56 1.53 -14.81 20.61
CA ILE A 56 2.74 -15.59 20.33
C ILE A 56 3.82 -15.27 21.37
N ARG A 57 4.06 -13.98 21.64
CA ARG A 57 5.02 -13.55 22.69
C ARG A 57 4.65 -14.09 24.07
N ALA A 58 3.37 -14.01 24.44
CA ALA A 58 2.90 -14.48 25.73
C ALA A 58 3.03 -16.00 25.91
N ALA A 59 3.00 -16.76 24.81
CA ALA A 59 3.26 -18.19 24.80
C ALA A 59 4.75 -18.54 24.93
N GLY A 60 5.64 -17.55 24.80
CA GLY A 60 7.10 -17.74 24.83
C GLY A 60 7.71 -18.11 23.48
N ASP A 61 6.91 -18.13 22.42
CA ASP A 61 7.37 -18.44 21.07
C ASP A 61 8.05 -17.23 20.39
N ASP A 62 8.95 -17.51 19.46
CA ASP A 62 9.58 -16.47 18.64
C ASP A 62 8.63 -15.99 17.54
N VAL A 63 8.22 -14.72 17.63
CA VAL A 63 7.41 -14.04 16.64
C VAL A 63 8.09 -13.95 15.27
N GLY A 64 9.43 -13.84 15.26
CA GLY A 64 10.22 -13.67 14.03
C GLY A 64 10.12 -14.84 13.06
N GLU A 65 9.72 -16.03 13.52
CA GLU A 65 9.47 -17.19 12.67
C GLU A 65 8.21 -17.05 11.81
N TYR A 66 7.26 -16.20 12.24
CA TYR A 66 5.93 -16.11 11.63
C TYR A 66 5.65 -14.78 10.95
N VAL A 67 6.24 -13.69 11.44
CA VAL A 67 5.98 -12.35 10.90
C VAL A 67 7.24 -11.48 10.88
N GLU A 68 7.39 -10.72 9.80
CA GLU A 68 8.33 -9.60 9.75
C GLU A 68 7.68 -8.38 10.42
N VAL A 69 8.35 -7.82 11.44
CA VAL A 69 7.89 -6.61 12.13
C VAL A 69 8.72 -5.42 11.68
N SER A 70 8.09 -4.47 11.01
CA SER A 70 8.70 -3.18 10.67
C SER A 70 8.07 -2.05 11.48
N PHE A 71 8.89 -1.23 12.13
CA PHE A 71 8.43 -0.01 12.78
C PHE A 71 8.50 1.17 11.81
N LYS A 72 7.38 1.88 11.62
CA LYS A 72 7.30 3.07 10.78
C LYS A 72 6.99 4.28 11.65
N ILE A 73 7.90 5.25 11.64
CA ILE A 73 7.72 6.52 12.34
C ILE A 73 7.66 7.62 11.29
N ALA A 74 6.56 8.36 11.25
CA ALA A 74 6.46 9.52 10.38
C ALA A 74 7.36 10.64 10.93
N GLU A 75 8.21 11.22 10.09
CA GLU A 75 9.17 12.26 10.52
C GLU A 75 8.47 13.46 11.16
N ARG A 76 7.28 13.83 10.65
CA ARG A 76 6.47 14.90 11.24
C ARG A 76 6.00 14.56 12.65
N SER A 77 5.62 13.31 12.90
CA SER A 77 5.25 12.84 14.24
C SER A 77 6.47 12.87 15.16
N TYR A 78 7.59 12.31 14.70
CA TYR A 78 8.86 12.35 15.43
C TYR A 78 9.23 13.77 15.84
N ALA A 79 9.18 14.75 14.92
CA ALA A 79 9.50 16.14 15.20
C ALA A 79 8.59 16.79 16.26
N ALA A 80 7.32 16.35 16.35
CA ALA A 80 6.34 16.87 17.30
C ALA A 80 6.39 16.21 18.69
N TRP A 81 7.19 15.15 18.87
CA TRP A 81 7.30 14.47 20.16
C TRP A 81 8.05 15.29 21.22
N PRO A 82 7.73 15.10 22.51
CA PRO A 82 8.55 15.62 23.61
C PRO A 82 10.02 15.22 23.47
N ARG A 83 10.94 16.10 23.87
CA ARG A 83 12.39 15.88 23.71
C ARG A 83 12.86 14.55 24.31
N ALA A 84 12.41 14.23 25.52
CA ALA A 84 12.79 13.00 26.21
C ALA A 84 12.44 11.72 25.43
N ILE A 85 11.33 11.71 24.68
CA ILE A 85 10.97 10.56 23.85
C ILE A 85 11.85 10.53 22.60
N ARG A 86 12.07 11.68 21.94
CA ARG A 86 12.89 11.75 20.72
C ARG A 86 14.32 11.26 20.94
N GLU A 87 14.94 11.67 22.04
CA GLU A 87 16.32 11.29 22.41
C GLU A 87 16.51 9.76 22.42
N GLY A 88 15.50 8.99 22.86
CA GLY A 88 15.56 7.53 22.85
C GLY A 88 15.55 6.89 21.46
N PHE A 89 15.03 7.57 20.45
CA PHE A 89 14.93 7.07 19.06
C PHE A 89 16.03 7.62 18.15
N GLU A 90 16.76 8.64 18.60
CA GLU A 90 17.79 9.31 17.80
C GLU A 90 18.90 8.35 17.31
N PRO A 91 19.41 7.39 18.10
CA PRO A 91 20.40 6.42 17.61
C PRO A 91 19.88 5.51 16.48
N ALA A 92 18.55 5.28 16.42
CA ALA A 92 17.92 4.49 15.37
C ALA A 92 17.58 5.33 14.12
N ARG A 93 17.68 6.66 14.20
CA ARG A 93 17.31 7.57 13.12
C ARG A 93 18.49 7.82 12.18
N THR A 94 18.38 7.35 10.95
CA THR A 94 19.35 7.64 9.89
C THR A 94 18.81 8.70 8.93
N VAL A 95 19.56 9.79 8.73
CA VAL A 95 19.26 10.80 7.70
C VAL A 95 20.07 10.48 6.45
N ARG A 96 19.40 10.36 5.32
CA ARG A 96 20.03 10.23 4.00
C ARG A 96 19.57 11.38 3.09
N PRO A 97 20.39 11.82 2.12
CA PRO A 97 19.96 12.79 1.12
C PRO A 97 18.67 12.32 0.42
N GLY A 98 17.73 13.25 0.24
CA GLY A 98 16.51 13.03 -0.54
C GLY A 98 16.76 13.15 -2.05
N GLN A 99 15.70 12.95 -2.83
CA GLN A 99 15.75 13.18 -4.27
C GLN A 99 15.95 14.68 -4.56
N LEU A 100 16.99 15.01 -5.33
CA LEU A 100 17.21 16.37 -5.82
C LEU A 100 16.07 16.76 -6.76
N THR A 101 15.42 17.88 -6.46
CA THR A 101 14.45 18.53 -7.34
C THR A 101 15.01 19.89 -7.73
N ILE A 102 15.10 20.15 -9.03
CA ILE A 102 15.57 21.42 -9.59
C ILE A 102 14.40 22.07 -10.31
N GLU A 103 14.09 23.31 -9.95
CA GLU A 103 13.11 24.14 -10.61
C GLU A 103 13.83 25.35 -11.22
N LEU A 104 13.59 25.61 -12.51
CA LEU A 104 14.10 26.79 -13.20
C LEU A 104 12.98 27.82 -13.26
N LEU A 105 13.21 28.97 -12.63
CA LEU A 105 12.31 30.12 -12.68
C LEU A 105 12.91 31.16 -13.63
N ALA A 106 12.09 31.72 -14.51
CA ALA A 106 12.51 32.82 -15.37
C ALA A 106 12.46 34.13 -14.58
N ASP A 107 13.57 34.87 -14.52
CA ASP A 107 13.56 36.25 -14.06
C ASP A 107 12.78 37.09 -15.07
N ARG A 108 11.69 37.73 -14.62
CA ARG A 108 11.02 38.72 -15.45
C ARG A 108 11.97 39.90 -15.65
N VAL A 109 12.53 40.02 -16.84
CA VAL A 109 13.15 41.28 -17.27
C VAL A 109 12.02 42.26 -17.55
N SER A 110 11.85 43.24 -16.67
CA SER A 110 11.00 44.41 -16.93
C SER A 110 11.66 45.26 -18.01
N GLU A 111 10.92 45.54 -19.08
CA GLU A 111 11.31 46.45 -20.17
C GLU A 111 11.21 47.92 -19.74
#